data_AF-A0A843YMG7-F1
#
_entry.id   AF-A0A843YMG7-F1
#
_cell.length_a   1.000
_cell.length_b   1.000
_cell.length_c   1.000
_cell.angle_alpha   90.00
_cell.angle_beta   90.00
_cell.angle_gamma   90.00
#
_symmetry.space_group_name_H-M   'P 1'
#
loop_
_entity.id
_entity.type
_entity.pdbx_description
1 polymer ?
#
loop_
_entity_poly.entity_id
_entity_poly.type
_entity_poly.pdbx_seq_one_letter_code
_entity_poly.pdbx_strand_id
1 'polypeptide(L)'
;MPKLNRFEWLKAFLQCADLNSSTKAVASALSIQFAKDHTGQLNSSLNTLDEFLAGMSLATIKRCLRQLVELGWLFRTEGRGAGELPPEIRTLT
;
A
#
# COMPACT_ATOMS: atom_id res chain seq x y z
N MET A 1 6.61 7.49 -18.57
CA MET A 1 5.63 6.38 -18.46
C MET A 1 4.24 6.98 -18.27
N PRO A 2 3.19 6.43 -18.90
CA PRO A 2 1.83 6.90 -18.67
C PRO A 2 1.50 6.70 -17.18
N LYS A 3 0.98 7.74 -16.54
CA LYS A 3 0.69 7.74 -15.10
C LYS A 3 -0.54 6.85 -14.89
N LEU A 4 -0.39 5.61 -14.43
CA LEU A 4 -1.54 4.76 -14.12
C LEU A 4 -2.41 5.46 -13.08
N ASN A 5 -3.72 5.56 -13.36
CA ASN A 5 -4.66 6.01 -12.34
C ASN A 5 -4.83 4.89 -11.28
N ARG A 6 -5.32 5.24 -10.08
CA ARG A 6 -5.45 4.28 -8.96
C ARG A 6 -6.28 3.02 -9.29
N PHE A 7 -7.24 3.12 -10.20
CA PHE A 7 -8.11 2.01 -10.59
C PHE A 7 -7.41 1.06 -11.54
N GLU A 8 -6.63 1.59 -12.49
CA GLU A 8 -5.75 0.77 -13.33
C GLU A 8 -4.67 0.10 -12.49
N TRP A 9 -4.13 0.81 -11.48
CA TRP A 9 -3.16 0.22 -10.55
C TRP A 9 -3.78 -0.93 -9.77
N LEU A 10 -4.98 -0.72 -9.21
CA LEU A 10 -5.73 -1.75 -8.50
C LEU A 10 -6.03 -2.95 -9.41
N LYS A 11 -6.44 -2.71 -10.65
CA LYS A 11 -6.73 -3.77 -11.63
C LYS A 11 -5.50 -4.60 -11.95
N ALA A 12 -4.38 -3.97 -12.26
CA ALA A 12 -3.12 -4.66 -12.55
C ALA A 12 -2.64 -5.48 -11.34
N PHE A 13 -2.73 -4.87 -10.15
CA PHE A 13 -2.35 -5.50 -8.90
C PHE A 13 -3.21 -6.72 -8.53
N LEU A 14 -4.53 -6.65 -8.71
CA LEU A 14 -5.44 -7.77 -8.43
C LEU A 14 -5.19 -8.97 -9.37
N GLN A 15 -4.68 -8.71 -10.57
CA GLN A 15 -4.32 -9.74 -11.56
C GLN A 15 -2.93 -10.35 -11.33
N CYS A 16 -2.10 -9.78 -10.47
CA CYS A 16 -0.78 -10.32 -10.19
C CYS A 16 -0.86 -11.66 -9.43
N ALA A 17 -0.24 -12.70 -9.98
CA ALA A 17 -0.24 -14.06 -9.42
C ALA A 17 0.71 -14.22 -8.21
N ASP A 18 1.77 -13.42 -8.15
CA ASP A 18 2.80 -13.49 -7.11
C ASP A 18 2.34 -12.92 -5.75
N LEU A 19 1.12 -12.39 -5.70
CA LEU A 19 0.54 -11.72 -4.54
C LEU A 19 -0.54 -12.58 -3.89
N ASN A 20 -0.35 -12.87 -2.60
CA ASN A 20 -1.33 -13.59 -1.79
C ASN A 20 -2.56 -12.72 -1.47
N SER A 21 -3.66 -13.37 -1.08
CA SER A 21 -4.94 -12.73 -0.78
C SER A 21 -4.85 -11.64 0.30
N SER A 22 -4.02 -11.83 1.33
CA SER A 22 -3.82 -10.84 2.39
C SER A 22 -3.15 -9.57 1.88
N THR A 23 -2.15 -9.73 1.02
CA THR A 23 -1.45 -8.60 0.38
C THR A 23 -2.40 -7.88 -0.56
N LYS A 24 -3.30 -8.63 -1.21
CA LYS A 24 -4.38 -8.07 -2.02
C LYS A 24 -5.38 -7.23 -1.25
N ALA A 25 -5.77 -7.67 -0.06
CA ALA A 25 -6.62 -6.90 0.84
C ALA A 25 -5.95 -5.59 1.28
N VAL A 26 -4.68 -5.66 1.72
CA VAL A 26 -3.92 -4.47 2.17
C VAL A 26 -3.80 -3.43 1.07
N ALA A 27 -3.39 -3.84 -0.14
CA ALA A 27 -3.25 -2.94 -1.27
C ALA A 27 -4.59 -2.33 -1.74
N SER A 28 -5.67 -3.11 -1.67
CA SER A 28 -7.02 -2.60 -1.99
C SER A 28 -7.42 -1.49 -1.02
N ALA A 29 -7.23 -1.71 0.29
CA ALA A 29 -7.48 -0.69 1.31
C ALA A 29 -6.64 0.58 1.07
N LEU A 30 -5.35 0.42 0.78
CA LEU A 30 -4.48 1.55 0.45
C LEU A 30 -4.99 2.34 -0.75
N SER A 31 -5.28 1.67 -1.87
CA SER A 31 -5.67 2.33 -3.12
C SER A 31 -7.03 3.04 -3.08
N ILE A 32 -7.98 2.51 -2.30
CA ILE A 32 -9.35 3.03 -2.25
C ILE A 32 -9.54 4.04 -1.11
N GLN A 33 -9.03 3.73 0.08
CA GLN A 33 -9.34 4.50 1.29
C GLN A 33 -8.27 5.54 1.65
N PHE A 34 -7.01 5.25 1.36
CA PHE A 34 -5.89 6.03 1.88
C PHE A 34 -5.10 6.79 0.81
N ALA A 35 -5.35 6.51 -0.48
CA ALA A 35 -4.69 7.19 -1.58
C ALA A 35 -5.34 8.55 -1.84
N LYS A 36 -4.55 9.62 -1.74
CA LYS A 36 -4.98 10.96 -2.17
C LYS A 36 -5.23 10.99 -3.68
N ASP A 37 -6.39 11.47 -4.08
CA ASP A 37 -6.84 11.50 -5.49
C ASP A 37 -5.85 12.21 -6.44
N HIS A 38 -5.19 13.27 -5.96
CA HIS A 38 -4.37 14.15 -6.80
C HIS A 38 -2.87 13.81 -6.77
N THR A 39 -2.38 13.19 -5.69
CA THR A 39 -0.95 12.85 -5.54
C THR A 39 -0.64 11.35 -5.58
N GLY A 40 -1.62 10.48 -5.36
CA GLY A 40 -1.37 9.04 -5.14
C GLY A 40 -0.56 8.76 -3.86
N GLN A 41 -0.45 9.75 -2.96
CA GLN A 41 0.21 9.57 -1.67
C GLN A 41 -0.71 8.82 -0.73
N LEU A 42 -0.15 7.83 -0.05
CA LEU A 42 -0.77 7.13 1.05
C LEU A 42 -0.30 7.78 2.37
N ASN A 43 -1.24 8.38 3.09
CA ASN A 43 -0.98 9.05 4.38
C ASN A 43 -1.61 8.29 5.56
N SER A 44 -1.64 6.97 5.50
CA SER A 44 -2.10 6.14 6.62
C SER A 44 -0.96 5.83 7.58
N SER A 45 -1.24 5.77 8.88
CA SER A 45 -0.34 5.17 9.88
C SER A 45 -0.53 3.64 9.94
N LEU A 46 0.42 2.89 10.51
CA LEU A 46 0.25 1.45 10.70
C LEU A 46 -0.96 1.14 11.59
N ASN A 47 -1.21 1.98 12.60
CA ASN A 47 -2.35 1.81 13.51
C ASN A 47 -3.67 2.00 12.78
N THR A 48 -3.75 2.99 11.88
CA THR A 48 -4.94 3.20 11.05
C THR A 48 -5.20 2.00 10.13
N LEU A 49 -4.15 1.36 9.60
CA LEU A 49 -4.31 0.13 8.81
C LEU A 49 -4.74 -1.05 9.66
N ASP A 50 -4.22 -1.18 10.88
CA ASP A 50 -4.58 -2.26 11.82
C ASP A 50 -6.05 -2.17 12.24
N GLU A 51 -6.53 -0.96 12.55
CA GLU A 51 -7.93 -0.68 12.85
C GLU A 51 -8.85 -0.97 11.64
N PHE A 52 -8.43 -0.55 10.44
CA PHE A 52 -9.24 -0.71 9.23
C PHE A 52 -9.29 -2.17 8.75
N LEU A 53 -8.17 -2.88 8.81
CA LEU A 53 -8.05 -4.29 8.41
C LEU A 53 -8.31 -5.23 9.58
N ALA A 54 -9.30 -4.89 10.42
CA ALA A 54 -9.66 -5.63 11.62
C ALA A 54 -9.70 -7.15 11.34
N GLY A 55 -8.85 -7.91 12.03
CA GLY A 55 -8.64 -9.34 11.82
C GLY A 55 -7.30 -9.72 11.16
N MET A 56 -6.54 -8.74 10.66
CA MET A 56 -5.15 -8.95 10.25
C MET A 56 -4.20 -8.44 11.32
N SER A 57 -3.20 -9.25 11.71
CA SER A 57 -2.20 -8.79 12.68
C SER A 57 -1.28 -7.74 12.08
N LEU A 58 -0.86 -6.77 12.90
CA LEU A 58 0.13 -5.76 12.53
C LEU A 58 1.44 -6.35 11.94
N ALA A 59 1.85 -7.53 12.38
CA ALA A 59 2.97 -8.27 11.79
C ALA A 59 2.70 -8.71 10.35
N THR A 60 1.48 -9.17 10.06
CA THR A 60 1.02 -9.54 8.71
C THR A 60 0.92 -8.32 7.82
N ILE A 61 0.37 -7.20 8.31
CA ILE A 61 0.30 -5.93 7.58
C ILE A 61 1.71 -5.47 7.19
N LYS A 62 2.65 -5.45 8.14
CA LYS A 62 4.07 -5.12 7.86
C LYS A 62 4.69 -6.04 6.81
N ARG A 63 4.40 -7.34 6.84
CA ARG A 63 4.89 -8.30 5.85
C ARG A 63 4.32 -8.01 4.46
N CYS A 64 3.02 -7.76 4.35
CA CYS A 64 2.37 -7.41 3.08
C CYS A 64 2.95 -6.12 2.50
N LEU A 65 3.14 -5.09 3.32
CA LEU A 65 3.77 -3.83 2.89
C LEU A 65 5.21 -4.02 2.41
N ARG A 66 5.99 -4.92 3.01
CA ARG A 66 7.33 -5.27 2.50
C ARG A 66 7.26 -5.97 1.15
N GLN A 67 6.39 -6.97 1.02
CA GLN A 67 6.20 -7.70 -0.24
C GLN A 67 5.80 -6.78 -1.39
N LEU A 68 4.92 -5.81 -1.13
CA LEU A 68 4.54 -4.80 -2.11
C LEU A 68 5.71 -3.92 -2.57
N VAL A 69 6.64 -3.61 -1.67
CA VAL A 69 7.85 -2.83 -1.99
C VAL A 69 8.85 -3.69 -2.76
N GLU A 70 9.08 -4.92 -2.33
CA GLU A 70 9.98 -5.87 -3.00
C GLU A 70 9.54 -6.16 -4.44
N LEU A 71 8.24 -6.22 -4.69
CA LEU A 71 7.65 -6.44 -6.01
C LEU A 71 7.46 -5.13 -6.82
N GLY A 72 7.89 -3.99 -6.30
CA GLY A 72 7.83 -2.70 -7.00
C GLY A 72 6.44 -2.07 -7.10
N TRP A 73 5.45 -2.59 -6.37
CA TRP A 73 4.10 -2.02 -6.32
C TRP A 73 4.02 -0.77 -5.43
N LEU A 74 4.92 -0.64 -4.45
CA LEU A 74 5.01 0.50 -3.55
C LEU A 74 6.45 1.03 -3.50
N PHE A 75 6.60 2.35 -3.57
CA PHE A 75 7.88 3.01 -3.32
C PHE A 75 7.86 3.67 -1.95
N ARG A 76 8.90 3.46 -1.15
CA ARG A 76 9.10 4.19 0.12
C ARG A 76 9.93 5.43 -0.19
N THR A 77 9.45 6.63 0.15
CA THR A 77 10.33 7.79 0.26
C THR A 77 10.95 7.84 1.65
N GLU A 78 12.25 8.08 1.74
CA GLU A 78 12.98 8.07 3.00
C GLU A 78 12.60 9.27 3.87
N GLY A 79 11.75 9.05 4.87
CA GLY A 79 11.60 9.90 6.06
C GLY A 79 11.93 9.08 7.30
N ARG A 80 13.06 9.36 7.96
CA ARG A 80 13.49 8.70 9.19
C ARG A 80 12.55 9.09 10.34
N GLY A 81 11.63 8.22 10.72
CA GLY A 81 10.78 8.39 11.91
C GLY A 81 10.52 7.06 12.58
N ALA A 82 10.96 6.91 13.83
CA ALA A 82 10.76 5.72 14.64
C ALA A 82 9.27 5.49 14.92
N GLY A 83 8.72 4.37 14.43
CA GLY A 83 7.39 3.89 14.82
C GLY A 83 6.21 4.35 13.96
N GLU A 84 6.40 5.28 13.02
CA GLU A 84 5.38 5.67 12.04
C GLU A 84 5.60 4.98 10.69
N LEU A 85 4.53 4.79 9.90
CA LEU A 85 4.72 4.44 8.49
C LEU A 85 5.54 5.56 7.84
N PRO A 86 6.52 5.22 6.99
CA PRO A 86 7.33 6.24 6.32
C PRO A 86 6.41 7.20 5.57
N PRO A 87 6.66 8.53 5.65
CA PRO A 87 5.90 9.48 4.88
C PRO A 87 6.11 9.16 3.40
N GLU A 88 5.00 9.19 2.68
CA GLU A 88 4.87 8.98 1.25
C GLU A 88 5.23 7.56 0.77
N ILE A 89 4.21 6.70 0.81
CA ILE A 89 4.11 5.64 -0.18
C ILE A 89 3.44 6.26 -1.40
N ARG A 90 4.18 6.41 -2.50
CA ARG A 90 3.61 6.79 -3.81
C ARG A 90 3.14 5.52 -4.51
N THR A 91 1.85 5.43 -4.80
CA THR A 91 1.36 4.51 -5.83
C THR A 91 1.64 5.13 -7.19
N LEU A 92 2.85 4.95 -7.75
CA LEU A 92 3.10 5.35 -9.14
C LEU A 92 4.20 4.49 -9.79
N THR A 93 3.78 3.57 -10.65
CA THR A 93 4.07 3.57 -12.10
C THR A 93 3.01 2.75 -12.81
#